data_AF-A0A8C6QMM2-F1
#
_entry.id   AF-A0A8C6QMM2-F1
#
_cell.length_a   1.000
_cell.length_b   1.000
_cell.length_c   1.000
_cell.angle_alpha   90.00
_cell.angle_beta   90.00
_cell.angle_gamma   90.00
#
_symmetry.space_group_name_H-M   'P 1'
#
loop_
_entity.id
_entity.type
_entity.pdbx_description
1 polymer ?
#
loop_
_entity_poly.entity_id
_entity_poly.type
_entity_poly.pdbx_seq_one_letter_code
_entity_poly.pdbx_strand_id
1 'polypeptide(L)'
;MAEASNEEASAEKRPEDSAPESVPLDATVSRVNLLDTLVDTFLQKLVSAERRPSGIPEKDLCSAMAPYFLQQRDTLQHHVQKQEAKNQELASAVLAGRRQVEELQQQVLARQQVWQALHKEQRELLSLLRVPE
;
A
#
# COMPACT_ATOMS: atom_id res chain seq x y z
N MET A 1 -47.31 23.24 -33.72
CA MET A 1 -46.82 23.38 -35.10
C MET A 1 -46.31 21.99 -35.48
N ALA A 2 -47.10 21.06 -36.03
CA ALA A 2 -47.71 21.05 -37.38
C ALA A 2 -46.61 21.36 -38.43
N GLU A 3 -46.28 20.54 -39.43
CA GLU A 3 -46.94 19.48 -40.23
C GLU A 3 -45.82 18.50 -40.72
N ALA A 4 -45.99 17.18 -40.92
CA ALA A 4 -46.62 16.46 -42.06
C ALA A 4 -46.23 17.07 -43.44
N SER A 5 -45.86 16.40 -44.51
CA SER A 5 -45.74 15.01 -44.97
C SER A 5 -44.89 15.05 -46.26
N ASN A 6 -44.25 13.96 -46.69
CA ASN A 6 -44.67 13.30 -47.93
C ASN A 6 -44.04 11.91 -48.11
N GLU A 7 -44.93 10.98 -48.46
CA GLU A 7 -44.72 9.60 -48.88
C GLU A 7 -44.10 9.54 -50.29
N GLU A 8 -43.33 8.49 -50.59
CA GLU A 8 -43.78 7.48 -51.56
C GLU A 8 -42.92 6.21 -51.49
N ALA A 9 -43.62 5.09 -51.62
CA ALA A 9 -43.12 3.73 -51.59
C ALA A 9 -42.94 3.18 -53.02
N SER A 10 -41.93 2.34 -53.24
CA SER A 10 -42.08 1.15 -54.12
C SER A 10 -40.85 0.23 -54.16
N ALA A 11 -41.18 -1.04 -54.31
CA ALA A 11 -40.38 -2.18 -54.79
C ALA A 11 -39.52 -2.97 -53.78
N GLU A 12 -40.23 -3.88 -53.12
CA GLU A 12 -39.84 -5.23 -52.71
C GLU A 12 -38.71 -5.90 -53.54
N LYS A 13 -37.63 -6.35 -52.87
CA LYS A 13 -36.93 -7.60 -53.21
C LYS A 13 -36.04 -8.10 -52.05
N ARG A 14 -36.50 -9.18 -51.42
CA ARG A 14 -35.80 -10.36 -50.83
C ARG A 14 -34.49 -10.15 -50.04
N PRO A 15 -34.38 -10.63 -48.78
CA PRO A 15 -33.12 -10.68 -48.05
C PRO A 15 -32.29 -11.86 -48.55
N GLU A 16 -31.16 -11.58 -49.17
CA GLU A 16 -30.13 -12.57 -49.46
C GLU A 16 -29.07 -12.47 -48.37
N ASP A 17 -28.94 -13.56 -47.62
CA ASP A 17 -27.88 -13.83 -46.67
C ASP A 17 -26.51 -13.51 -47.29
N SER A 18 -25.73 -12.65 -46.65
CA SER A 18 -24.29 -12.63 -46.87
C SER A 18 -23.59 -12.28 -45.57
N ALA A 19 -23.36 -13.33 -44.77
CA ALA A 19 -22.36 -13.31 -43.72
C ALA A 19 -21.03 -12.79 -44.31
N PRO A 20 -20.28 -11.92 -43.60
CA PRO A 20 -18.93 -11.62 -44.00
C PRO A 20 -18.11 -12.90 -43.85
N GLU A 21 -17.79 -13.44 -45.01
CA GLU A 21 -16.80 -14.46 -45.30
C GLU A 21 -15.58 -14.31 -44.39
N SER A 22 -15.26 -15.40 -43.71
CA SER A 22 -14.15 -15.53 -42.78
C SER A 22 -12.84 -15.07 -43.43
N VAL A 23 -12.37 -13.90 -43.01
CA VAL A 23 -10.99 -13.44 -43.27
C VAL A 23 -10.06 -14.50 -42.68
N PRO A 24 -9.16 -15.12 -43.47
CA PRO A 24 -8.13 -15.99 -42.91
C PRO A 24 -7.20 -15.10 -42.10
N LEU A 25 -7.24 -15.24 -40.78
CA LEU A 25 -6.24 -14.70 -39.88
C LEU A 25 -4.91 -15.38 -40.19
N ASP A 26 -4.20 -14.86 -41.19
CA ASP A 26 -2.82 -15.24 -41.50
C ASP A 26 -1.82 -14.57 -40.54
N ALA A 27 -2.17 -14.59 -39.24
CA ALA A 27 -1.21 -14.48 -38.15
C ALA A 27 -0.70 -15.88 -37.79
N THR A 28 -0.45 -16.70 -38.82
CA THR A 28 0.04 -18.07 -38.68
C THR A 28 1.55 -18.06 -38.41
N VAL A 29 1.96 -17.74 -37.18
CA VAL A 29 2.96 -18.64 -36.60
C VAL A 29 2.28 -20.00 -36.63
N SER A 30 2.66 -20.84 -37.60
CA SER A 30 2.06 -22.15 -37.82
C SER A 30 1.88 -22.82 -36.46
N ARG A 31 0.64 -23.21 -36.13
CA ARG A 31 0.32 -23.83 -34.84
C ARG A 31 1.27 -24.97 -34.50
N VAL A 32 1.77 -25.66 -35.53
CA VAL A 32 2.78 -26.70 -35.46
C VAL A 32 4.12 -26.13 -34.98
N ASN A 33 4.63 -25.08 -35.61
CA ASN A 33 5.89 -24.43 -35.20
C ASN A 33 5.81 -23.86 -33.77
N LEU A 34 4.64 -23.35 -33.36
CA LEU A 34 4.41 -22.91 -31.97
C LEU A 34 4.44 -24.11 -31.01
N LEU A 35 3.82 -25.22 -31.38
CA LEU A 35 3.88 -26.47 -30.62
C LEU A 35 5.30 -26.99 -30.51
N ASP A 36 6.06 -27.02 -31.60
CA ASP A 36 7.46 -27.49 -31.60
C ASP A 36 8.32 -26.64 -30.66
N THR A 37 8.18 -25.31 -30.74
CA THR A 37 8.86 -24.38 -29.82
C THR A 37 8.44 -24.58 -28.36
N LEU A 38 7.14 -24.82 -28.12
CA LEU A 38 6.62 -25.13 -26.79
C LEU A 38 7.15 -26.48 -26.29
N VAL A 39 7.25 -27.50 -27.13
CA VAL A 39 7.79 -28.82 -26.76
C VAL A 39 9.26 -28.69 -26.38
N ASP A 40 10.07 -27.97 -27.16
CA ASP A 40 11.50 -27.75 -26.85
C ASP A 40 11.68 -27.03 -25.50
N THR A 41 10.92 -25.95 -25.29
CA THR A 41 10.97 -25.18 -24.02
C THR A 41 10.33 -25.93 -22.84
N PHE A 42 9.33 -26.78 -23.10
CA PHE A 42 8.64 -27.59 -22.11
C PHE A 42 9.49 -28.76 -21.66
N LEU A 43 10.21 -29.44 -22.55
CA LEU A 43 11.17 -30.50 -22.19
C LEU A 43 12.28 -29.94 -21.29
N GLN A 44 12.77 -28.72 -21.58
CA GLN A 44 13.74 -28.03 -20.74
C GLN A 44 13.21 -27.77 -19.31
N LYS A 45 11.92 -27.43 -19.17
CA LYS A 45 11.27 -27.13 -17.87
C LYS A 45 10.74 -28.38 -17.15
N LEU A 46 10.29 -29.40 -17.87
CA LEU A 46 9.76 -30.66 -17.35
C LEU A 46 10.82 -31.47 -16.61
N VAL A 47 12.05 -31.48 -17.13
CA VAL A 47 13.19 -32.10 -16.45
C VAL A 47 13.41 -31.48 -15.05
N SER A 48 12.93 -30.25 -14.82
CA SER A 48 13.00 -29.55 -13.55
C SER A 48 11.68 -29.51 -12.75
N ALA A 49 10.54 -29.81 -13.38
CA ALA A 49 9.21 -29.68 -12.77
C ALA A 49 8.31 -30.86 -13.15
N GLU A 50 8.12 -31.78 -12.21
CA GLU A 50 7.27 -32.97 -12.31
C GLU A 50 5.75 -32.65 -12.30
N ARG A 51 5.35 -31.43 -12.69
CA ARG A 51 4.02 -30.89 -12.39
C ARG A 51 3.03 -31.11 -13.53
N ARG A 52 2.16 -32.11 -13.37
CA ARG A 52 0.89 -32.22 -14.10
C ARG A 52 -0.24 -31.55 -13.31
N PRO A 53 -1.31 -31.05 -13.96
CA PRO A 53 -2.50 -30.60 -13.26
C PRO A 53 -3.02 -31.72 -12.35
N SER A 54 -3.38 -31.38 -11.12
CA SER A 54 -3.79 -32.38 -10.14
C SER A 54 -5.20 -32.92 -10.39
N GLY A 55 -5.97 -32.26 -11.25
CA GLY A 55 -7.39 -32.56 -11.48
C GLY A 55 -8.32 -31.95 -10.44
N ILE A 56 -7.77 -31.20 -9.47
CA ILE A 56 -8.51 -30.48 -8.44
C ILE A 56 -8.36 -28.98 -8.74
N PRO A 57 -9.43 -28.30 -9.19
CA PRO A 57 -9.33 -26.94 -9.71
C PRO A 57 -8.83 -25.95 -8.65
N GLU A 58 -9.22 -26.09 -7.39
CA GLU A 58 -8.78 -25.22 -6.30
C GLU A 58 -7.27 -25.31 -6.10
N LYS A 59 -6.69 -26.51 -6.16
CA LYS A 59 -5.26 -26.73 -5.96
C LYS A 59 -4.44 -26.16 -7.12
N ASP A 60 -4.92 -26.38 -8.34
CA ASP A 60 -4.24 -25.92 -9.54
C ASP A 60 -4.32 -24.38 -9.65
N LEU A 61 -5.47 -23.78 -9.29
CA LEU A 61 -5.64 -22.33 -9.20
C LEU A 61 -4.75 -21.72 -8.11
N CYS A 62 -4.77 -22.26 -6.89
CA CYS A 62 -3.91 -21.77 -5.80
C CYS A 62 -2.43 -21.82 -6.18
N SER A 63 -1.99 -22.85 -6.90
CA SER A 63 -0.62 -22.91 -7.39
C SER A 63 -0.30 -21.88 -8.46
N ALA A 64 -1.22 -21.65 -9.40
CA ALA A 64 -1.05 -20.64 -10.43
C ALA A 64 -1.02 -19.22 -9.83
N MET A 65 -1.81 -19.00 -8.79
CA MET A 65 -1.94 -17.69 -8.12
C MET A 65 -0.90 -17.44 -7.04
N ALA A 66 -0.28 -18.48 -6.48
CA ALA A 66 0.74 -18.40 -5.42
C ALA A 66 1.80 -17.31 -5.63
N PRO A 67 2.46 -17.16 -6.80
CA PRO A 67 3.48 -16.12 -6.98
C PRO A 67 2.95 -14.69 -6.75
N TYR A 68 1.71 -14.40 -7.15
CA TYR A 68 1.11 -13.07 -6.98
C TYR A 68 0.82 -12.76 -5.52
N PHE A 69 0.28 -13.73 -4.77
CA PHE A 69 0.00 -13.53 -3.35
C PHE A 69 1.27 -13.46 -2.50
N LEU A 70 2.31 -14.21 -2.86
CA LEU A 70 3.61 -14.09 -2.22
C LEU A 70 4.20 -12.70 -2.46
N GLN A 71 4.19 -12.21 -3.71
CA GLN A 71 4.64 -10.86 -4.03
C GLN A 71 3.84 -9.79 -3.28
N GLN A 72 2.51 -9.94 -3.19
CA GLN A 72 1.65 -9.02 -2.44
C GLN A 72 2.02 -9.02 -0.96
N ARG A 73 2.15 -10.20 -0.34
CA ARG A 73 2.54 -10.34 1.07
C ARG A 73 3.88 -9.66 1.33
N ASP A 74 4.88 -9.94 0.51
CA ASP A 74 6.24 -9.44 0.71
C ASP A 74 6.29 -7.91 0.58
N THR A 75 5.53 -7.35 -0.36
CA THR A 75 5.37 -5.90 -0.53
C THR A 75 4.74 -5.26 0.72
N LEU A 76 3.64 -5.82 1.21
CA LEU A 76 2.97 -5.32 2.41
C LEU A 76 3.87 -5.44 3.65
N GLN A 77 4.56 -6.56 3.79
CA GLN A 77 5.50 -6.80 4.88
C GLN A 77 6.63 -5.76 4.87
N HIS A 78 7.19 -5.44 3.71
CA HIS A 78 8.19 -4.38 3.59
C HIS A 78 7.65 -3.01 4.01
N HIS A 79 6.42 -2.66 3.59
CA HIS A 79 5.80 -1.40 4.00
C HIS A 79 5.54 -1.32 5.50
N VAL A 80 5.07 -2.40 6.11
CA VAL A 80 4.85 -2.49 7.57
C VAL A 80 6.17 -2.32 8.31
N GLN A 81 7.20 -3.08 7.96
CA GLN A 81 8.52 -3.00 8.59
C GLN A 81 9.13 -1.60 8.47
N LYS A 82 8.99 -0.97 7.30
CA LYS A 82 9.46 0.40 7.08
C LYS A 82 8.75 1.39 7.98
N GLN A 83 7.45 1.22 8.22
CA GLN A 83 6.69 2.09 9.11
C GLN A 83 7.02 1.82 10.58
N GLU A 84 7.18 0.56 10.97
CA GLU A 84 7.57 0.17 12.32
C GLU A 84 8.94 0.75 12.71
N ALA A 85 9.93 0.70 11.82
CA ALA A 85 11.25 1.30 12.06
C ALA A 85 11.16 2.81 12.31
N LYS A 86 10.40 3.53 11.50
CA LYS A 86 10.15 4.98 11.70
C LYS A 86 9.43 5.24 13.01
N ASN A 87 8.43 4.43 13.34
CA ASN A 87 7.68 4.59 14.58
C ASN A 87 8.57 4.34 15.82
N GLN A 88 9.50 3.38 15.75
CA GLN A 88 10.49 3.14 16.80
C GLN A 88 11.41 4.34 16.99
N GLU A 89 11.90 4.93 15.90
CA GLU A 89 12.72 6.15 15.95
C GLU A 89 11.93 7.30 16.59
N LEU A 90 10.70 7.56 16.13
CA LEU A 90 9.83 8.60 16.69
C LEU A 90 9.50 8.33 18.17
N ALA A 91 9.24 7.09 18.56
CA ALA A 91 9.00 6.73 19.95
C ALA A 91 10.22 7.03 20.83
N SER A 92 11.43 6.73 20.35
CA SER A 92 12.66 7.03 21.07
C SER A 92 12.87 8.55 21.22
N ALA A 93 12.61 9.33 20.16
CA ALA A 93 12.65 10.79 20.20
C ALA A 93 11.62 11.38 21.18
N VAL A 94 10.40 10.83 21.22
CA VAL A 94 9.36 11.23 22.18
C VAL A 94 9.78 10.93 23.61
N LEU A 95 10.37 9.75 23.87
CA LEU A 95 10.87 9.41 25.20
C LEU A 95 12.02 10.33 25.63
N ALA A 96 12.96 10.64 24.73
CA ALA A 96 14.02 11.61 24.99
C ALA A 96 13.45 13.00 25.29
N GLY A 97 12.48 13.45 24.50
CA GLY A 97 11.77 14.72 24.72
C GLY A 97 11.05 14.78 26.07
N ARG A 98 10.39 13.69 26.49
CA ARG A 98 9.73 13.61 27.81
C ARG A 98 10.73 13.78 28.95
N ARG A 99 11.88 13.09 28.88
CA ARG A 99 12.95 13.25 29.89
C ARG A 99 13.46 14.69 29.96
N GLN A 100 13.67 15.32 28.80
CA GLN A 100 14.10 16.71 28.75
C GLN A 100 13.09 17.65 29.42
N VAL A 101 11.79 17.42 29.22
CA VAL A 101 10.74 18.20 29.87
C VAL A 101 10.74 17.98 31.38
N GLU A 102 10.88 16.73 31.84
CA GLU A 102 10.97 16.41 33.27
C GLU A 102 12.17 17.10 33.94
N GLU A 103 13.34 17.07 33.30
CA GLU A 103 14.53 17.77 33.80
C GLU A 103 14.32 19.29 33.87
N LEU A 104 13.72 19.89 32.83
CA LEU A 104 13.42 21.31 32.83
C LEU A 104 12.42 21.68 33.94
N GLN A 105 11.41 20.84 34.17
CA GLN A 105 10.47 21.03 35.26
C GLN A 105 11.18 21.01 36.62
N GLN A 106 12.10 20.06 36.83
CA GLN A 106 12.89 19.99 38.06
C GLN A 106 13.77 21.24 38.23
N GLN A 107 14.41 21.73 37.16
CA GLN A 107 15.21 22.95 37.20
C GLN A 107 14.36 24.19 37.54
N VAL A 108 13.16 24.29 36.97
CA VAL A 108 12.23 25.38 37.27
C VAL A 108 11.82 25.35 38.74
N LEU A 109 11.48 24.18 39.27
CA LEU A 109 11.12 24.01 40.68
C LEU A 109 12.30 24.35 41.61
N ALA A 110 13.50 23.87 41.30
CA ALA A 110 14.70 24.16 42.09
C ALA A 110 14.98 25.67 42.14
N ARG A 111 14.91 26.36 40.99
CA ARG A 111 15.06 27.82 40.93
C ARG A 111 13.99 28.53 41.74
N GLN A 112 12.74 28.09 41.63
CA GLN A 112 11.64 28.66 42.44
C GLN A 112 11.92 28.52 43.93
N GLN A 113 12.36 27.35 44.39
CA GLN A 113 12.68 27.11 45.80
C GLN A 113 13.82 28.01 46.30
N VAL A 114 14.87 28.18 45.50
CA VAL A 114 15.98 29.10 45.82
C VAL A 114 15.47 30.53 45.98
N TRP A 115 14.64 31.00 45.06
CA TRP A 115 14.03 32.34 45.17
C TRP A 115 13.13 32.49 46.40
N GLN A 116 12.35 31.45 46.72
CA GLN A 116 11.53 31.46 47.93
C GLN A 116 12.38 31.49 49.21
N ALA A 117 13.50 30.77 49.26
CA ALA A 117 14.42 30.78 50.39
C ALA A 117 15.05 32.17 50.59
N LEU A 118 15.59 32.75 49.52
CA LEU A 118 16.16 34.11 49.55
C LEU A 118 15.14 35.15 50.04
N HIS A 119 13.90 35.06 49.56
CA HIS A 119 12.85 35.97 49.98
C HIS A 119 12.44 35.79 51.46
N LYS A 120 12.52 34.56 52.00
CA LYS A 120 12.31 34.31 53.44
C LYS A 120 13.44 34.92 54.27
N GLU A 121 14.69 34.68 53.90
CA GLU A 121 15.87 35.29 54.56
C GLU A 121 15.78 36.82 54.54
N GLN A 122 15.40 37.41 53.40
CA GLN A 122 15.18 38.85 53.30
C GLN A 122 14.11 39.34 54.28
N ARG A 123 12.99 38.63 54.42
CA ARG A 123 11.93 38.97 55.38
C ARG A 123 12.41 38.87 56.82
N GLU A 124 13.21 37.86 57.15
CA GLU A 124 13.79 37.68 58.49
C GLU A 124 14.77 38.81 58.81
N LEU A 125 15.67 39.17 57.89
CA LEU A 125 16.57 40.32 58.07
C LEU A 125 15.81 41.62 58.27
N LEU A 126 14.76 41.87 57.49
CA LEU A 126 13.91 43.05 57.65
C LEU A 126 13.20 43.06 59.01
N SER A 127 12.81 41.90 59.53
CA SER A 127 12.20 41.81 60.87
C SER A 127 13.19 42.12 62.00
N LEU A 128 14.46 41.73 61.86
CA LEU A 128 15.52 42.05 62.82
C LEU A 128 15.91 43.53 62.80
N LEU A 129 15.90 44.15 61.61
CA LEU A 129 16.18 45.56 61.43
C LEU A 129 15.01 46.46 61.86
N ARG A 130 13.81 45.91 62.02
CA ARG A 130 12.64 46.65 62.49
C ARG A 130 12.74 46.79 64.02
N VAL A 131 13.21 47.95 64.47
CA VAL A 131 13.27 48.34 65.88
C VAL A 131 11.86 48.29 66.49
N PRO A 132 11.65 47.63 67.65
CA PRO A 132 10.40 47.76 68.38
C PRO A 132 10.35 49.16 69.02
N GLU A 133 9.29 49.91 68.75
CA GLU A 133 8.92 51.08 69.56
C GLU A 133 8.37 50.64 70.92
#